data_AF-A0A2H9LQA0-F1
#
_entry.id   AF-A0A2H9LQA0-F1
#
_cell.length_a   1.000
_cell.length_b   1.000
_cell.length_c   1.000
_cell.angle_alpha   90.00
_cell.angle_beta   90.00
_cell.angle_gamma   90.00
#
_symmetry.space_group_name_H-M   'P 1'
#
loop_
_entity.id
_entity.type
_entity.pdbx_description
1 polymer ?
#
loop_
_entity_poly.entity_id
_entity_poly.type
_entity_poly.pdbx_seq_one_letter_code
_entity_poly.pdbx_strand_id
1 'polypeptide(L)'
;MKTELVSTQSDWDYLRTVDSGRAEQIAEKIEINEGTYYPAGSADEFREHISAGNAAVTTHSPVYVTITDSSGRKLGFNPEDKKVICEDNYSFCSSPSSYSDVQTFLIKGLLKGDYNIQLIGFEDGDFEIFFMLFNSSGIEEVQDINGSVKKGDVLSANFSVIKNDNNSFEVTPIIFEKVGSDYDVGSSPESVPFEVLSISPQNNTLFNDEKPIISLKFSNEVSNNNSFSILKDENGNFFTGAALINGRTLTFIPSAPLQSGNYTIVVNGLIDESGNALDNEMLS
;
A
#
# COMPACT_ATOMS: atom_id res chain seq x y z
N MET A 1 29.47 -16.48 -14.18
CA MET A 1 29.76 -16.56 -12.74
C MET A 1 28.46 -17.05 -12.10
N LYS A 2 28.41 -18.31 -11.66
CA LYS A 2 27.21 -18.91 -11.06
C LYS A 2 27.15 -18.43 -9.61
N THR A 3 26.10 -17.73 -9.23
CA THR A 3 25.80 -17.42 -7.83
C THR A 3 25.12 -18.67 -7.26
N GLU A 4 25.84 -19.42 -6.42
CA GLU A 4 25.26 -20.54 -5.68
C GLU A 4 24.52 -19.98 -4.46
N LEU A 5 23.19 -20.10 -4.45
CA LEU A 5 22.41 -20.03 -3.21
C LEU A 5 22.54 -21.40 -2.54
N VAL A 6 23.37 -21.49 -1.51
CA VAL A 6 23.48 -22.69 -0.67
C VAL A 6 22.89 -22.35 0.69
N SER A 7 21.69 -22.84 0.98
CA SER A 7 21.28 -23.14 2.36
C SER A 7 21.12 -24.66 2.46
N THR A 8 21.69 -25.26 3.49
CA THR A 8 21.79 -26.73 3.59
C THR A 8 20.57 -27.31 4.31
N GLN A 9 20.17 -28.54 3.95
CA GLN A 9 19.03 -29.28 4.55
C GLN A 9 19.05 -29.30 6.10
N SER A 10 20.21 -29.16 6.76
CA SER A 10 20.32 -29.15 8.22
C SER A 10 19.92 -27.83 8.88
N ASP A 11 19.94 -26.71 8.15
CA ASP A 11 19.47 -25.41 8.67
C ASP A 11 17.93 -25.39 8.78
N TRP A 12 17.25 -26.28 8.04
CA TRP A 12 15.79 -26.37 7.98
C TRP A 12 15.14 -27.11 9.15
N ASP A 13 15.86 -28.01 9.84
CA ASP A 13 15.34 -28.66 11.06
C ASP A 13 15.31 -27.69 12.26
N TYR A 14 16.07 -26.57 12.20
CA TYR A 14 16.07 -25.53 13.24
C TYR A 14 14.90 -24.54 13.11
N LEU A 15 14.24 -24.47 11.95
CA LEU A 15 13.12 -23.54 11.69
C LEU A 15 11.73 -24.12 12.02
N ARG A 16 11.62 -25.42 12.32
CA ARG A 16 10.31 -26.08 12.55
C ARG A 16 9.68 -25.83 13.92
N THR A 17 10.34 -25.06 14.77
CA THR A 17 9.75 -24.53 15.99
C THR A 17 10.12 -23.07 16.03
N VAL A 18 9.22 -22.21 15.55
CA VAL A 18 9.25 -20.82 15.95
C VAL A 18 9.07 -20.85 17.46
N ASP A 19 10.16 -20.72 18.20
CA ASP A 19 10.09 -20.42 19.63
C ASP A 19 9.14 -19.23 19.76
N SER A 20 8.17 -19.34 20.66
CA SER A 20 7.27 -18.25 21.07
C SER A 20 7.93 -16.87 21.05
N GLY A 21 9.19 -16.76 21.48
CA GLY A 21 9.93 -15.49 21.45
C GLY A 21 10.21 -14.91 20.06
N ARG A 22 10.36 -15.72 18.99
CA ARG A 22 10.56 -15.22 17.63
C ARG A 22 9.24 -14.82 16.96
N ALA A 23 8.15 -15.54 17.26
CA ALA A 23 6.80 -15.11 16.87
C ALA A 23 6.42 -13.78 17.53
N GLU A 24 6.77 -13.62 18.81
CA GLU A 24 6.58 -12.39 19.56
C GLU A 24 7.46 -11.25 19.01
N GLN A 25 8.71 -11.52 18.64
CA GLN A 25 9.57 -10.51 17.96
C GLN A 25 9.06 -10.10 16.57
N ILE A 26 8.46 -11.02 15.80
CA ILE A 26 7.86 -10.68 14.50
C ILE A 26 6.57 -9.88 14.71
N ALA A 27 5.74 -10.28 15.68
CA ALA A 27 4.56 -9.51 16.07
C ALA A 27 4.95 -8.12 16.61
N GLU A 28 6.00 -8.01 17.43
CA GLU A 28 6.57 -6.75 17.89
C GLU A 28 7.17 -5.95 16.74
N LYS A 29 7.83 -6.56 15.75
CA LYS A 29 8.29 -5.83 14.55
C LYS A 29 7.12 -5.29 13.72
N ILE A 30 6.01 -6.03 13.66
CA ILE A 30 4.76 -5.58 13.04
C ILE A 30 4.16 -4.42 13.87
N GLU A 31 4.18 -4.49 15.21
CA GLU A 31 3.68 -3.44 16.13
C GLU A 31 4.59 -2.19 16.20
N ILE A 32 5.92 -2.34 16.17
CA ILE A 32 6.91 -1.25 16.31
C ILE A 32 6.92 -0.32 15.08
N ASN A 33 6.46 -0.81 13.92
CA ASN A 33 6.31 0.02 12.72
C ASN A 33 4.96 0.77 12.64
N GLU A 34 4.08 0.70 13.66
CA GLU A 34 2.82 1.48 13.74
C GLU A 34 3.02 2.99 14.02
N GLY A 35 4.15 3.57 13.60
CA GLY A 35 4.39 5.02 13.61
C GLY A 35 3.67 5.78 12.49
N THR A 36 3.15 5.10 11.47
CA THR A 36 2.54 5.74 10.30
C THR A 36 1.29 4.99 9.81
N TYR A 37 0.13 5.57 10.14
CA TYR A 37 -1.14 5.57 9.42
C TYR A 37 -1.82 4.21 9.10
N TYR A 38 -2.59 3.72 10.07
CA TYR A 38 -3.78 2.89 9.82
C TYR A 38 -5.04 3.72 10.09
N PRO A 39 -6.04 3.78 9.18
CA PRO A 39 -7.40 4.05 9.58
C PRO A 39 -7.94 2.79 10.29
N ALA A 40 -7.83 2.81 11.63
CA ALA A 40 -8.55 1.95 12.58
C ALA A 40 -8.55 0.43 12.28
N GLY A 41 -7.56 -0.25 12.83
CA GLY A 41 -7.69 -1.62 13.33
C GLY A 41 -6.40 -2.04 14.03
N SER A 42 -6.44 -2.16 15.36
CA SER A 42 -5.27 -2.52 16.16
C SER A 42 -4.76 -3.93 15.83
N ALA A 43 -3.55 -4.29 16.26
CA ALA A 43 -3.06 -5.67 16.26
C ALA A 43 -4.09 -6.68 16.85
N ASP A 44 -4.97 -6.23 17.75
CA ASP A 44 -6.09 -7.02 18.26
C ASP A 44 -7.17 -7.29 17.18
N GLU A 45 -7.50 -6.32 16.33
CA GLU A 45 -8.38 -6.57 15.18
C GLU A 45 -7.70 -7.49 14.14
N PHE A 46 -6.39 -7.34 13.91
CA PHE A 46 -5.64 -8.29 13.07
C PHE A 46 -5.76 -9.72 13.63
N ARG A 47 -5.59 -9.90 14.94
CA ARG A 47 -5.77 -11.19 15.63
C ARG A 47 -7.21 -11.71 15.57
N GLU A 48 -8.22 -10.85 15.69
CA GLU A 48 -9.64 -11.24 15.61
C GLU A 48 -10.04 -11.77 14.22
N HIS A 49 -9.33 -11.36 13.17
CA HIS A 49 -9.61 -11.77 11.78
C HIS A 49 -8.75 -12.95 11.29
N ILE A 50 -7.82 -13.44 12.12
CA ILE A 50 -6.99 -14.60 11.81
C ILE A 50 -7.66 -15.86 12.35
N SER A 51 -8.36 -16.55 11.47
CA SER A 51 -8.89 -17.89 11.71
C SER A 51 -7.91 -18.95 11.20
N ALA A 52 -8.03 -20.17 11.74
CA ALA A 52 -7.30 -21.33 11.24
C ALA A 52 -7.46 -21.47 9.71
N GLY A 53 -6.35 -21.75 9.02
CA GLY A 53 -6.31 -21.82 7.57
C GLY A 53 -6.28 -20.46 6.89
N ASN A 54 -5.73 -19.43 7.54
CA ASN A 54 -5.35 -18.18 6.89
C ASN A 54 -3.81 -18.14 6.76
N ALA A 55 -3.30 -17.32 5.84
CA ALA A 55 -1.89 -16.96 5.78
C ALA A 55 -1.73 -15.44 5.71
N ALA A 56 -0.63 -14.92 6.25
CA ALA A 56 -0.21 -13.54 6.05
C ALA A 56 1.13 -13.50 5.35
N VAL A 57 1.29 -12.58 4.41
CA VAL A 57 2.57 -12.30 3.76
C VAL A 57 2.92 -10.86 4.02
N THR A 58 4.08 -10.65 4.63
CA THR A 58 4.60 -9.34 4.98
C THR A 58 5.92 -9.17 4.26
N THR A 59 6.12 -8.07 3.56
CA THR A 59 7.35 -7.83 2.79
C THR A 59 7.89 -6.43 3.04
N HIS A 60 9.20 -6.34 3.12
CA HIS A 60 9.93 -5.09 3.11
C HIS A 60 10.46 -4.81 1.69
N SER A 61 10.43 -3.53 1.32
CA SER A 61 11.00 -2.98 0.10
C SER A 61 12.40 -3.48 -0.22
N PRO A 62 12.84 -3.47 -1.50
CA PRO A 62 12.25 -2.71 -2.63
C PRO A 62 11.51 -3.56 -3.67
N VAL A 63 10.62 -4.47 -3.23
CA VAL A 63 9.85 -5.33 -4.13
C VAL A 63 8.36 -5.03 -4.08
N TYR A 64 7.69 -5.03 -5.23
CA TYR A 64 6.24 -5.26 -5.28
C TYR A 64 5.98 -6.75 -5.21
N VAL A 65 4.95 -7.16 -4.48
CA VAL A 65 4.60 -8.57 -4.30
C VAL A 65 3.23 -8.85 -4.88
N THR A 66 3.13 -9.94 -5.64
CA THR A 66 1.85 -10.51 -6.06
C THR A 66 1.86 -12.00 -5.76
N ILE A 67 0.79 -12.48 -5.14
CA ILE A 67 0.54 -13.89 -4.85
C ILE A 67 -0.62 -14.33 -5.73
N THR A 68 -0.46 -15.46 -6.40
CA THR A 68 -1.53 -16.16 -7.11
C THR A 68 -1.84 -17.44 -6.36
N ASP A 69 -3.10 -17.64 -5.97
CA ASP A 69 -3.53 -18.84 -5.26
C ASP A 69 -3.85 -20.02 -6.18
N SER A 70 -4.18 -21.17 -5.58
CA SER A 70 -4.48 -22.40 -6.32
C SER A 70 -5.74 -22.35 -7.18
N SER A 71 -6.58 -21.34 -7.01
CA SER A 71 -7.75 -21.07 -7.85
C SER A 71 -7.48 -20.01 -8.92
N GLY A 72 -6.26 -19.46 -8.96
CA GLY A 72 -5.86 -18.40 -9.88
C GLY A 72 -6.18 -16.99 -9.40
N ARG A 73 -6.68 -16.82 -8.17
CA ARG A 73 -6.96 -15.50 -7.59
C ARG A 73 -5.67 -14.79 -7.27
N LYS A 74 -5.62 -13.46 -7.49
CA LYS A 74 -4.46 -12.63 -7.22
C LYS A 74 -4.64 -11.73 -6.00
N LEU A 75 -3.59 -11.65 -5.20
CA LEU A 75 -3.48 -10.81 -4.00
C LEU A 75 -2.13 -10.09 -4.05
N GLY A 76 -2.08 -8.77 -3.94
CA GLY A 76 -0.81 -8.07 -4.10
C GLY A 76 -0.91 -6.61 -4.46
N PHE A 77 0.14 -6.15 -5.13
CA PHE A 77 0.22 -4.84 -5.77
C PHE A 77 0.58 -5.01 -7.24
N ASN A 78 -0.21 -4.40 -8.13
CA ASN A 78 0.09 -4.34 -9.55
C ASN A 78 0.98 -3.12 -9.85
N PRO A 79 2.23 -3.31 -10.28
CA PRO A 79 3.11 -2.19 -10.60
C PRO A 79 2.67 -1.38 -11.82
N GLU A 80 1.88 -1.94 -12.73
CA GLU A 80 1.51 -1.28 -13.99
C GLU A 80 0.48 -0.16 -13.77
N ASP A 81 -0.55 -0.45 -12.97
CA ASP A 81 -1.63 0.50 -12.67
C ASP A 81 -1.52 1.12 -11.28
N LYS A 82 -0.49 0.73 -10.51
CA LYS A 82 -0.20 1.15 -9.14
C LYS A 82 -1.37 0.90 -8.18
N LYS A 83 -2.10 -0.21 -8.39
CA LYS A 83 -3.25 -0.58 -7.55
C LYS A 83 -3.00 -1.84 -6.76
N VAL A 84 -3.60 -1.85 -5.57
CA VAL A 84 -3.78 -3.06 -4.78
C VAL A 84 -4.69 -4.03 -5.53
N ILE A 85 -4.25 -5.28 -5.61
CA ILE A 85 -5.04 -6.41 -6.11
C ILE A 85 -5.56 -7.16 -4.88
N CYS A 86 -6.84 -6.98 -4.52
CA CYS A 86 -7.53 -7.87 -3.59
C CYS A 86 -8.80 -8.38 -4.26
N GLU A 87 -8.76 -9.55 -4.90
CA GLU A 87 -9.90 -10.07 -5.66
C GLU A 87 -11.05 -10.64 -4.80
N ASP A 88 -10.99 -10.49 -3.47
CA ASP A 88 -12.10 -10.85 -2.58
C ASP A 88 -12.39 -9.80 -1.48
N ASN A 89 -13.62 -9.83 -0.95
CA ASN A 89 -14.09 -8.89 0.07
C ASN A 89 -13.53 -9.16 1.48
N TYR A 90 -12.66 -10.16 1.63
CA TYR A 90 -12.27 -10.69 2.94
C TYR A 90 -10.76 -10.64 3.17
N SER A 91 -9.95 -10.48 2.13
CA SER A 91 -8.51 -10.33 2.19
C SER A 91 -8.15 -8.89 2.53
N PHE A 92 -7.14 -8.74 3.37
CA PHE A 92 -6.49 -7.46 3.62
C PHE A 92 -5.29 -7.35 2.71
N CYS A 93 -5.09 -6.22 2.04
CA CYS A 93 -3.85 -5.93 1.32
C CYS A 93 -3.49 -4.48 1.58
N SER A 94 -2.23 -4.20 1.91
CA SER A 94 -1.69 -2.84 1.91
C SER A 94 -0.87 -2.57 0.64
N SER A 95 -0.87 -1.32 0.19
CA SER A 95 0.08 -0.81 -0.80
C SER A 95 1.28 -0.20 -0.07
N PRO A 96 2.50 -0.27 -0.64
CA PRO A 96 3.60 0.54 -0.14
C PRO A 96 3.31 2.01 -0.50
N SER A 97 3.24 2.90 0.50
CA SER A 97 3.18 4.35 0.26
C SER A 97 4.58 4.99 0.16
N SER A 98 5.61 4.31 0.67
CA SER A 98 7.02 4.71 0.59
C SER A 98 7.98 3.52 0.49
N TYR A 99 9.26 3.79 0.26
CA TYR A 99 10.34 2.78 0.25
C TYR A 99 10.55 2.08 1.60
N SER A 100 10.14 2.66 2.72
CA SER A 100 10.26 1.98 4.02
C SER A 100 9.03 1.16 4.38
N ASP A 101 7.98 1.22 3.56
CA ASP A 101 6.70 0.66 3.94
C ASP A 101 6.66 -0.85 3.79
N VAL A 102 5.97 -1.44 4.74
CA VAL A 102 5.68 -2.85 4.77
C VAL A 102 4.43 -3.12 3.95
N GLN A 103 4.50 -4.03 2.98
CA GLN A 103 3.27 -4.55 2.35
C GLN A 103 2.83 -5.79 3.11
N THR A 104 1.57 -5.85 3.48
CA THR A 104 0.96 -6.96 4.21
C THR A 104 -0.27 -7.44 3.46
N PHE A 105 -0.31 -8.75 3.21
CA PHE A 105 -1.42 -9.43 2.55
C PHE A 105 -1.95 -10.51 3.47
N LEU A 106 -3.27 -10.57 3.67
CA LEU A 106 -3.94 -11.64 4.40
C LEU A 106 -4.71 -12.51 3.41
N ILE A 107 -4.25 -13.74 3.24
CA ILE A 107 -4.90 -14.78 2.43
C ILE A 107 -5.89 -15.52 3.33
N LYS A 108 -7.19 -15.23 3.19
CA LYS A 108 -8.22 -15.94 3.95
C LYS A 108 -8.63 -17.23 3.28
N GLY A 109 -8.83 -18.27 4.09
CA GLY A 109 -9.33 -19.57 3.62
C GLY A 109 -8.35 -20.23 2.65
N LEU A 110 -7.10 -20.39 3.09
CA LEU A 110 -6.03 -21.09 2.39
C LEU A 110 -6.53 -22.43 1.86
N LEU A 111 -6.55 -22.55 0.54
CA LEU A 111 -6.92 -23.78 -0.15
C LEU A 111 -5.67 -24.66 -0.30
N LYS A 112 -5.86 -25.97 -0.18
CA LYS A 112 -4.82 -26.92 -0.60
C LYS A 112 -4.58 -26.76 -2.10
N GLY A 113 -3.32 -26.64 -2.50
CA GLY A 113 -2.94 -26.58 -3.91
C GLY A 113 -1.63 -25.84 -4.14
N ASP A 114 -1.39 -25.51 -5.40
CA ASP A 114 -0.18 -24.82 -5.83
C ASP A 114 -0.41 -23.32 -5.89
N TYR A 115 0.58 -22.56 -5.43
CA TYR A 115 0.59 -21.13 -5.34
C TYR A 115 1.84 -20.58 -6.04
N ASN A 116 1.78 -19.32 -6.41
CA ASN A 116 2.92 -18.59 -6.95
C ASN A 116 3.08 -17.26 -6.22
N ILE A 117 4.30 -16.91 -5.82
CA ILE A 117 4.67 -15.55 -5.43
C ILE A 117 5.55 -14.97 -6.52
N GLN A 118 5.23 -13.76 -6.95
CA GLN A 118 6.04 -12.97 -7.85
C GLN A 118 6.50 -11.70 -7.13
N LEU A 119 7.79 -11.39 -7.29
CA LEU A 119 8.40 -10.15 -6.83
C LEU A 119 8.85 -9.35 -8.03
N ILE A 120 8.60 -8.05 -8.02
CA ILE A 120 9.11 -7.11 -9.02
C ILE A 120 9.90 -6.04 -8.30
N GLY A 121 11.21 -6.00 -8.53
CA GLY A 121 12.10 -5.02 -7.90
C GLY A 121 11.90 -3.64 -8.50
N PHE A 122 11.48 -2.66 -7.73
CA PHE A 122 11.35 -1.26 -8.19
C PHE A 122 12.61 -0.42 -7.90
N GLU A 123 13.52 -0.94 -7.08
CA GLU A 123 14.85 -0.40 -6.82
C GLU A 123 15.85 -1.55 -6.63
N ASP A 124 17.14 -1.24 -6.63
CA ASP A 124 18.19 -2.15 -6.18
C ASP A 124 18.19 -2.21 -4.66
N GLY A 125 18.22 -3.41 -4.08
CA GLY A 125 18.31 -3.56 -2.64
C GLY A 125 18.03 -4.97 -2.14
N ASP A 126 18.15 -5.13 -0.83
CA ASP A 126 17.78 -6.36 -0.14
C ASP A 126 16.29 -6.33 0.19
N PHE A 127 15.63 -7.47 0.08
CA PHE A 127 14.23 -7.64 0.48
C PHE A 127 14.11 -8.71 1.56
N GLU A 128 13.08 -8.57 2.40
CA GLU A 128 12.69 -9.52 3.43
C GLU A 128 11.20 -9.85 3.23
N ILE A 129 10.85 -11.13 3.30
CA ILE A 129 9.47 -11.63 3.22
C ILE A 129 9.24 -12.60 4.36
N PHE A 130 8.17 -12.34 5.11
CA PHE A 130 7.62 -13.25 6.09
C PHE A 130 6.35 -13.87 5.55
N PHE A 131 6.36 -15.17 5.32
CA PHE A 131 5.14 -15.95 5.07
C PHE A 131 4.72 -16.62 6.37
N MET A 132 3.56 -16.25 6.90
CA MET A 132 3.03 -16.76 8.16
C MET A 132 1.77 -17.57 7.88
N LEU A 133 1.70 -18.80 8.38
CA LEU A 133 0.53 -19.66 8.34
C LEU A 133 -0.13 -19.67 9.72
N PHE A 134 -1.47 -19.67 9.77
CA PHE A 134 -2.20 -19.65 11.04
C PHE A 134 -3.12 -20.86 11.21
N ASN A 135 -3.16 -21.40 12.43
CA ASN A 135 -4.12 -22.40 12.89
C ASN A 135 -5.04 -21.82 13.98
N SER A 136 -5.85 -22.66 14.62
CA SER A 136 -6.80 -22.23 15.66
C SER A 136 -6.12 -21.72 16.94
N SER A 137 -4.83 -21.96 17.09
CA SER A 137 -4.03 -21.60 18.26
C SER A 137 -3.04 -20.46 17.99
N GLY A 138 -3.01 -19.91 16.77
CA GLY A 138 -2.12 -18.81 16.38
C GLY A 138 -1.25 -19.17 15.18
N ILE A 139 0.00 -18.72 15.19
CA ILE A 139 0.97 -18.98 14.12
C ILE A 139 1.38 -20.46 14.15
N GLU A 140 1.17 -21.14 13.03
CA GLU A 140 1.52 -22.53 12.79
C GLU A 140 2.91 -22.68 12.16
N GLU A 141 3.20 -21.85 11.16
CA GLU A 141 4.45 -21.89 10.40
C GLU A 141 4.89 -20.47 10.05
N VAL A 142 6.20 -20.22 10.03
CA VAL A 142 6.79 -19.00 9.49
C VAL A 142 7.93 -19.37 8.55
N GLN A 143 7.91 -18.86 7.33
CA GLN A 143 9.06 -18.86 6.43
C GLN A 143 9.61 -17.43 6.32
N ASP A 144 10.87 -17.28 6.69
CA ASP A 144 11.63 -16.04 6.65
C ASP A 144 12.55 -16.08 5.43
N ILE A 145 12.23 -15.26 4.43
CA ILE A 145 12.81 -15.34 3.09
C ILE A 145 13.52 -14.02 2.81
N ASN A 146 14.82 -14.10 2.61
CA ASN A 146 15.68 -12.95 2.38
C ASN A 146 16.38 -13.08 1.03
N GLY A 147 16.59 -11.95 0.36
CA GLY A 147 17.31 -11.91 -0.91
C GLY A 147 17.67 -10.51 -1.33
N SER A 148 18.26 -10.39 -2.51
CA SER A 148 18.57 -9.11 -3.15
C SER A 148 17.89 -9.04 -4.51
N VAL A 149 17.41 -7.87 -4.88
CA VAL A 149 16.78 -7.60 -6.18
C VAL A 149 17.45 -6.41 -6.85
N LYS A 150 17.38 -6.35 -8.18
CA LYS A 150 17.67 -5.13 -8.94
C LYS A 150 16.40 -4.51 -9.46
N LYS A 151 16.43 -3.21 -9.73
CA LYS A 151 15.35 -2.53 -10.44
C LYS A 151 15.06 -3.23 -11.76
N GLY A 152 13.79 -3.59 -11.97
CA GLY A 152 13.30 -4.30 -13.16
C GLY A 152 13.48 -5.82 -13.12
N ASP A 153 14.06 -6.38 -12.06
CA ASP A 153 14.11 -7.83 -11.89
C ASP A 153 12.72 -8.37 -11.56
N VAL A 154 12.41 -9.52 -12.15
CA VAL A 154 11.22 -10.31 -11.82
C VAL A 154 11.68 -11.62 -11.21
N LEU A 155 11.36 -11.82 -9.93
CA LEU A 155 11.59 -13.06 -9.21
C LEU A 155 10.27 -13.81 -9.06
N SER A 156 10.31 -15.14 -9.07
CA SER A 156 9.13 -15.96 -8.86
C SER A 156 9.46 -17.21 -8.05
N ALA A 157 8.54 -17.59 -7.18
CA ALA A 157 8.61 -18.82 -6.39
C ALA A 157 7.27 -19.56 -6.50
N ASN A 158 7.34 -20.85 -6.84
CA ASN A 158 6.19 -21.74 -6.73
C ASN A 158 6.26 -22.49 -5.41
N PHE A 159 5.14 -22.65 -4.75
CA PHE A 159 5.04 -23.40 -3.51
C PHE A 159 3.68 -24.08 -3.41
N SER A 160 3.57 -25.14 -2.62
CA SER A 160 2.32 -25.85 -2.40
C SER A 160 1.89 -25.71 -0.94
N VAL A 161 0.59 -25.50 -0.76
CA VAL A 161 -0.07 -25.59 0.54
C VAL A 161 -0.67 -26.98 0.67
N ILE A 162 -0.22 -27.71 1.68
CA ILE A 162 -0.66 -29.06 1.99
C ILE A 162 -1.59 -28.98 3.20
N LYS A 163 -2.72 -29.69 3.13
CA LYS A 163 -3.63 -29.86 4.26
C LYS A 163 -3.47 -31.27 4.82
N ASN A 164 -3.12 -31.36 6.09
CA ASN A 164 -2.93 -32.61 6.81
C ASN A 164 -4.24 -33.12 7.43
N ASP A 165 -4.26 -34.41 7.79
CA ASP A 165 -5.45 -35.09 8.32
C ASP A 165 -5.95 -34.51 9.66
N ASN A 166 -5.05 -33.89 10.42
CA ASN A 166 -5.34 -33.19 11.67
C ASN A 166 -5.86 -31.75 11.47
N ASN A 167 -6.21 -31.36 10.24
CA ASN A 167 -6.62 -30.01 9.87
C ASN A 167 -5.51 -28.95 10.09
N SER A 168 -4.25 -29.38 10.19
CA SER A 168 -3.09 -28.50 10.10
C SER A 168 -2.75 -28.24 8.63
N PHE A 169 -2.06 -27.13 8.38
CA PHE A 169 -1.50 -26.84 7.08
C PHE A 169 0.03 -26.93 7.14
N GLU A 170 0.64 -27.17 5.98
CA GLU A 170 2.09 -27.14 5.78
C GLU A 170 2.35 -26.44 4.46
N VAL A 171 3.41 -25.65 4.39
CA VAL A 171 3.82 -24.92 3.20
C VAL A 171 5.16 -25.44 2.72
N THR A 172 5.29 -25.81 1.45
CA THR A 172 6.61 -26.17 0.91
C THR A 172 7.54 -24.96 0.92
N PRO A 173 8.87 -25.15 0.96
CA PRO A 173 9.82 -24.04 0.95
C PRO A 173 9.58 -23.08 -0.23
N ILE A 174 9.49 -21.78 0.07
CA ILE A 174 9.39 -20.73 -0.93
C ILE A 174 10.80 -20.32 -1.35
N ILE A 175 11.17 -20.68 -2.58
CA ILE A 175 12.50 -20.40 -3.13
C ILE A 175 12.34 -19.57 -4.40
N PHE A 176 12.88 -18.36 -4.37
CA PHE A 176 12.80 -17.44 -5.50
C PHE A 176 13.84 -17.74 -6.57
N GLU A 177 13.38 -17.77 -7.81
CA GLU A 177 14.20 -17.81 -9.00
C GLU A 177 13.99 -16.54 -9.82
N LYS A 178 15.06 -16.04 -10.43
CA LYS A 178 14.94 -14.93 -11.38
C LYS A 178 14.34 -15.44 -12.69
N VAL A 179 13.15 -14.95 -13.02
CA VAL A 179 12.40 -15.36 -14.23
C VAL A 179 12.40 -14.27 -15.31
N GLY A 180 12.82 -13.06 -14.98
CA GLY A 180 12.91 -11.95 -15.92
C GLY A 180 13.83 -10.82 -15.45
N SER A 181 14.15 -9.93 -16.37
CA SER A 181 14.83 -8.66 -16.15
C SER A 181 14.21 -7.59 -17.06
N ASP A 182 14.57 -6.33 -16.82
CA ASP A 182 14.18 -5.20 -17.67
C ASP A 182 12.67 -4.97 -17.70
N TYR A 183 11.96 -5.40 -16.65
CA TYR A 183 10.59 -4.97 -16.45
C TYR A 183 10.58 -3.46 -16.27
N ASP A 184 9.84 -2.74 -17.10
CA ASP A 184 9.64 -1.29 -16.96
C ASP A 184 8.68 -1.05 -15.80
N VAL A 185 9.20 -1.26 -14.60
CA VAL A 185 8.62 -0.71 -13.39
C VAL A 185 8.72 0.80 -13.58
N GLY A 186 7.58 1.40 -13.94
CA GLY A 186 7.40 2.84 -13.85
C GLY A 186 7.99 3.35 -12.54
N SER A 187 8.41 4.61 -12.49
CA SER A 187 9.00 5.21 -11.28
C SER A 187 8.24 4.77 -10.03
N SER A 188 9.03 4.48 -8.97
CA SER A 188 8.64 4.07 -7.61
C SER A 188 7.24 4.52 -7.16
N PRO A 189 6.59 3.84 -6.19
CA PRO A 189 5.28 4.29 -5.70
C PRO A 189 5.27 5.80 -5.35
N GLU A 190 6.41 6.43 -5.06
CA GLU A 190 6.61 7.89 -4.95
C GLU A 190 6.46 8.73 -6.24
N SER A 191 5.70 8.32 -7.26
CA SER A 191 5.35 9.27 -8.33
C SER A 191 4.07 8.93 -9.08
N VAL A 192 2.92 8.93 -8.40
CA VAL A 192 1.72 9.43 -9.09
C VAL A 192 1.62 10.90 -8.70
N PRO A 193 1.94 11.84 -9.61
CA PRO A 193 1.85 13.26 -9.31
C PRO A 193 0.50 13.60 -8.69
N PHE A 194 0.53 14.30 -7.56
CA PHE A 194 -0.68 14.85 -6.97
C PHE A 194 -0.95 16.20 -7.65
N GLU A 195 -1.97 16.24 -8.51
CA GLU A 195 -2.23 17.34 -9.45
C GLU A 195 -3.71 17.74 -9.41
N VAL A 196 -4.00 19.00 -9.74
CA VAL A 196 -5.38 19.45 -9.99
C VAL A 196 -5.79 19.08 -11.41
N LEU A 197 -6.81 18.22 -11.53
CA LEU A 197 -7.36 17.81 -12.83
C LEU A 197 -8.40 18.79 -13.37
N SER A 198 -9.20 19.39 -12.48
CA SER A 198 -10.23 20.33 -12.88
C SER A 198 -10.65 21.25 -11.76
N ILE A 199 -11.09 22.45 -12.13
CA ILE A 199 -11.61 23.47 -11.23
C ILE A 199 -13.00 23.93 -11.69
N SER A 200 -13.87 24.19 -10.72
CA SER A 200 -15.19 24.79 -10.91
C SER A 200 -15.38 25.91 -9.88
N PRO A 201 -15.79 27.12 -10.27
CA PRO A 201 -15.95 27.60 -11.64
C PRO A 201 -14.68 27.44 -12.48
N GLN A 202 -14.84 27.27 -13.79
CA GLN A 202 -13.70 27.16 -14.68
C GLN A 202 -12.90 28.45 -14.67
N ASN A 203 -11.62 28.32 -14.99
CA ASN A 203 -10.74 29.46 -14.98
C ASN A 203 -11.20 30.58 -15.94
N ASN A 204 -11.02 31.85 -15.56
CA ASN A 204 -11.50 33.02 -16.30
C ASN A 204 -13.03 33.08 -16.51
N THR A 205 -13.82 32.49 -15.61
CA THR A 205 -15.29 32.53 -15.67
C THR A 205 -15.87 33.65 -14.79
N LEU A 206 -16.82 34.41 -15.33
CA LEU A 206 -17.64 35.34 -14.55
C LEU A 206 -18.80 34.57 -13.90
N PHE A 207 -19.02 34.78 -12.60
CA PHE A 207 -20.17 34.24 -11.89
C PHE A 207 -20.87 35.36 -11.10
N ASN A 208 -22.20 35.28 -10.99
CA ASN A 208 -23.04 36.28 -10.32
C ASN A 208 -23.47 35.86 -8.90
N ASP A 209 -22.85 34.81 -8.36
CA ASP A 209 -23.11 34.31 -7.01
C ASP A 209 -22.11 34.95 -6.04
N GLU A 210 -22.60 35.61 -5.00
CA GLU A 210 -21.75 36.21 -3.96
C GLU A 210 -21.14 35.15 -3.03
N LYS A 211 -21.64 33.90 -3.04
CA LYS A 211 -21.06 32.77 -2.30
C LYS A 211 -20.85 31.56 -3.21
N PRO A 212 -19.97 31.67 -4.22
CA PRO A 212 -19.75 30.58 -5.16
C PRO A 212 -19.23 29.34 -4.43
N ILE A 213 -19.71 28.18 -4.86
CA ILE A 213 -19.11 26.90 -4.48
C ILE A 213 -17.90 26.66 -5.38
N ILE A 214 -16.72 26.60 -4.78
CA ILE A 214 -15.48 26.32 -5.47
C ILE A 214 -15.18 24.82 -5.29
N SER A 215 -14.94 24.11 -6.39
CA SER A 215 -14.64 22.69 -6.38
C SER A 215 -13.38 22.38 -7.20
N LEU A 216 -12.48 21.61 -6.60
CA LEU A 216 -11.24 21.12 -7.19
C LEU A 216 -11.30 19.60 -7.23
N LYS A 217 -10.94 19.00 -8.36
CA LYS A 217 -10.80 17.55 -8.53
C LYS A 217 -9.34 17.21 -8.73
N PHE A 218 -8.83 16.21 -8.01
CA PHE A 218 -7.42 15.84 -8.01
C PHE A 218 -7.16 14.49 -8.68
N SER A 219 -5.89 14.23 -9.02
CA SER A 219 -5.41 12.93 -9.52
C SER A 219 -5.56 11.81 -8.48
N ASN A 220 -5.33 12.11 -7.20
CA ASN A 220 -5.36 11.18 -6.07
C ASN A 220 -6.35 11.63 -4.98
N GLU A 221 -6.61 10.76 -4.00
CA GLU A 221 -7.45 11.10 -2.83
C GLU A 221 -6.72 12.09 -1.92
N VAL A 222 -7.43 13.11 -1.43
CA VAL A 222 -6.83 14.17 -0.61
C VAL A 222 -6.83 13.74 0.84
N SER A 223 -5.70 13.89 1.55
CA SER A 223 -5.64 13.55 2.98
C SER A 223 -6.56 14.46 3.82
N ASN A 224 -7.26 13.88 4.80
CA ASN A 224 -8.20 14.59 5.67
C ASN A 224 -7.53 15.48 6.74
N ASN A 225 -6.22 15.33 6.97
CA ASN A 225 -5.46 16.10 7.96
C ASN A 225 -4.86 17.40 7.40
N ASN A 226 -5.31 17.84 6.24
CA ASN A 226 -4.78 19.01 5.57
C ASN A 226 -5.40 20.30 6.12
N SER A 227 -4.55 21.31 6.37
CA SER A 227 -4.98 22.70 6.52
C SER A 227 -4.73 23.45 5.22
N PHE A 228 -5.76 24.05 4.63
CA PHE A 228 -5.60 24.88 3.44
C PHE A 228 -6.20 26.26 3.63
N SER A 229 -5.67 27.23 2.89
CA SER A 229 -6.25 28.56 2.74
C SER A 229 -6.55 28.75 1.26
N ILE A 230 -7.81 28.99 0.91
CA ILE A 230 -8.27 29.08 -0.47
C ILE A 230 -8.85 30.45 -0.73
N LEU A 231 -8.60 30.91 -1.96
CA LEU A 231 -9.06 32.16 -2.56
C LEU A 231 -8.33 33.40 -2.04
N LYS A 232 -7.74 34.14 -2.98
CA LYS A 232 -7.02 35.39 -2.77
C LYS A 232 -7.69 36.49 -3.61
N ASP A 233 -8.01 37.64 -3.02
CA ASP A 233 -8.45 38.81 -3.79
C ASP A 233 -7.27 39.48 -4.53
N GLU A 234 -7.56 40.47 -5.37
CA GLU A 234 -6.55 41.26 -6.08
C GLU A 234 -5.58 42.00 -5.14
N ASN A 235 -5.96 42.25 -3.89
CA ASN A 235 -5.14 42.91 -2.88
C ASN A 235 -4.25 41.93 -2.10
N GLY A 236 -4.48 40.63 -2.30
CA GLY A 236 -3.74 39.55 -1.71
C GLY A 236 -4.25 39.02 -0.38
N ASN A 237 -5.48 39.35 0.00
CA ASN A 237 -6.12 38.85 1.21
C ASN A 237 -6.71 37.46 0.98
N PHE A 238 -6.52 36.57 1.95
CA PHE A 238 -7.15 35.25 1.96
C PHE A 238 -8.56 35.31 2.54
N PHE A 239 -9.47 34.50 1.98
CA PHE A 239 -10.81 34.33 2.52
C PHE A 239 -10.90 33.09 3.42
N THR A 240 -11.67 33.19 4.49
CA THR A 240 -12.02 32.05 5.34
C THR A 240 -13.31 31.41 4.84
N GLY A 241 -13.42 30.09 4.97
CA GLY A 241 -14.59 29.34 4.49
C GLY A 241 -14.63 27.92 5.03
N ALA A 242 -15.71 27.22 4.68
CA ALA A 242 -15.87 25.81 4.98
C ALA A 242 -15.21 24.97 3.89
N ALA A 243 -14.42 24.02 4.35
CA ALA A 243 -13.64 23.07 3.57
C ALA A 243 -14.25 21.69 3.69
N LEU A 244 -14.56 21.03 2.57
CA LEU A 244 -15.02 19.64 2.59
C LEU A 244 -14.20 18.80 1.59
N ILE A 245 -13.56 17.76 2.12
CA ILE A 245 -12.89 16.73 1.33
C ILE A 245 -13.83 15.54 1.19
N ASN A 246 -13.98 15.04 -0.03
CA ASN A 246 -14.68 13.80 -0.33
C ASN A 246 -13.86 13.02 -1.37
N GLY A 247 -12.99 12.15 -0.87
CA GLY A 247 -11.98 11.43 -1.66
C GLY A 247 -11.13 12.39 -2.49
N ARG A 248 -11.30 12.36 -3.80
CA ARG A 248 -10.54 13.15 -4.78
C ARG A 248 -11.08 14.56 -5.03
N THR A 249 -12.10 14.98 -4.29
CA THR A 249 -12.77 16.27 -4.52
C THR A 249 -12.68 17.13 -3.28
N LEU A 250 -12.17 18.35 -3.46
CA LEU A 250 -12.24 19.40 -2.46
C LEU A 250 -13.33 20.40 -2.83
N THR A 251 -14.17 20.74 -1.86
CA THR A 251 -15.18 21.79 -1.98
C THR A 251 -14.89 22.88 -0.97
N PHE A 252 -14.93 24.14 -1.41
CA PHE A 252 -14.76 25.31 -0.58
C PHE A 252 -15.95 26.26 -0.72
N ILE A 253 -16.47 26.72 0.42
CA ILE A 253 -17.58 27.66 0.50
C ILE A 253 -17.13 28.87 1.35
N PRO A 254 -17.01 30.07 0.76
CA PRO A 254 -16.66 31.28 1.51
C PRO A 254 -17.61 31.54 2.68
N SER A 255 -17.06 31.89 3.85
CA SER A 255 -17.86 32.20 5.04
C SER A 255 -18.62 33.53 4.88
N ALA A 256 -18.02 34.48 4.17
CA ALA A 256 -18.57 35.79 3.84
C ALA A 256 -18.81 35.94 2.32
N PRO A 257 -19.79 36.78 1.91
CA PRO A 257 -19.99 37.12 0.51
C PRO A 257 -18.74 37.74 -0.13
N LEU A 258 -18.40 37.30 -1.35
CA LEU A 258 -17.36 37.87 -2.18
C LEU A 258 -17.85 39.17 -2.83
N GLN A 259 -16.99 40.18 -2.87
CA GLN A 259 -17.28 41.43 -3.58
C GLN A 259 -17.02 41.27 -5.08
N SER A 260 -17.47 42.24 -5.89
CA SER A 260 -17.10 42.26 -7.31
C SER A 260 -15.60 42.49 -7.47
N GLY A 261 -14.92 41.59 -8.19
CA GLY A 261 -13.48 41.64 -8.43
C GLY A 261 -12.97 40.33 -9.03
N ASN A 262 -11.67 40.28 -9.35
CA ASN A 262 -11.00 39.04 -9.73
C ASN A 262 -10.47 38.31 -8.50
N TYR A 263 -10.43 36.99 -8.59
CA TYR A 263 -9.97 36.13 -7.51
C TYR A 263 -9.07 35.04 -8.05
N THR A 264 -8.03 34.71 -7.29
CA THR A 264 -7.12 33.60 -7.59
C THR A 264 -7.32 32.49 -6.58
N ILE A 265 -7.42 31.25 -7.04
CA ILE A 265 -7.48 30.08 -6.17
C ILE A 265 -6.04 29.63 -5.90
N VAL A 266 -5.64 29.76 -4.65
CA VAL A 266 -4.36 29.30 -4.14
C VAL A 266 -4.62 28.06 -3.32
N VAL A 267 -3.90 26.97 -3.60
CA VAL A 267 -3.98 25.73 -2.83
C VAL A 267 -2.56 25.39 -2.40
N ASN A 268 -2.33 25.40 -1.09
CA ASN A 268 -1.01 25.15 -0.50
C ASN A 268 -1.10 24.07 0.56
N GLY A 269 -0.03 23.27 0.66
CA GLY A 269 0.13 22.30 1.74
C GLY A 269 -0.86 21.15 1.70
N LEU A 270 -1.49 20.88 0.56
CA LEU A 270 -2.23 19.64 0.37
C LEU A 270 -1.26 18.51 0.08
N ILE A 271 -1.43 17.42 0.81
CA ILE A 271 -0.89 16.11 0.47
C ILE A 271 -2.02 15.15 0.11
N ASP A 272 -1.75 14.22 -0.79
CA ASP A 272 -2.63 13.08 -1.01
C ASP A 272 -2.50 12.03 0.11
N GLU A 273 -3.34 11.00 0.09
CA GLU A 273 -3.27 9.90 1.07
C GLU A 273 -1.96 9.10 1.01
N SER A 274 -1.21 9.20 -0.09
CA SER A 274 0.11 8.60 -0.25
C SER A 274 1.25 9.52 0.19
N GLY A 275 0.94 10.71 0.72
CA GLY A 275 1.93 11.68 1.19
C GLY A 275 2.59 12.52 0.10
N ASN A 276 2.16 12.41 -1.16
CA ASN A 276 2.66 13.26 -2.23
C ASN A 276 2.12 14.68 -2.04
N ALA A 277 3.02 15.67 -2.04
CA ALA A 277 2.63 17.07 -2.00
C ALA A 277 2.08 17.53 -3.35
N LEU A 278 1.05 18.38 -3.31
CA LEU A 278 0.61 19.12 -4.48
C LEU A 278 1.73 20.10 -4.82
N ASP A 279 2.31 19.98 -6.01
CA ASP A 279 3.21 21.01 -6.52
C ASP A 279 2.46 22.34 -6.51
N ASN A 280 3.03 23.38 -5.90
CA ASN A 280 2.32 24.64 -5.60
C ASN A 280 1.65 25.23 -6.86
N GLU A 281 0.35 24.98 -7.05
CA GLU A 281 -0.41 25.49 -8.17
C GLU A 281 -1.20 26.74 -7.76
N MET A 282 -0.88 27.86 -8.41
CA MET A 282 -1.77 29.01 -8.46
C MET A 282 -2.70 28.86 -9.67
N LEU A 283 -4.00 28.80 -9.41
CA LEU A 283 -5.03 28.72 -10.44
C LEU A 283 -5.71 30.09 -10.52
N SER A 284 -5.40 30.84 -11.58
CA SER A 284 -5.73 32.27 -11.73
C SER A 284 -6.83 32.54 -12.73
#